data_AF-A0A2E1HH63-F1
#
_entry.id   AF-A0A2E1HH63-F1
#
_cell.length_a   1.000
_cell.length_b   1.000
_cell.length_c   1.000
_cell.angle_alpha   90.00
_cell.angle_beta   90.00
_cell.angle_gamma   90.00
#
_symmetry.space_group_name_H-M   'P 1'
#
loop_
_entity.id
_entity.type
_entity.pdbx_description
1 polymer ?
#
loop_
_entity_poly.entity_id
_entity_poly.type
_entity_poly.pdbx_seq_one_letter_code
_entity_poly.pdbx_strand_id
1 'polypeptide(L)'
;MDYVVGISWPRSGHHLIVRLLTLYFGPSFGYCEYHAGQPTVPGIDSCCRSVPCRHKDVVALTKNHDFDLQAPQIPGQKYLIQYRDFIPSVVSNFELHIRNGAPDSAISFREFASKEFSRYRAFMAKWVASDFGRDQLQLSYKDLVADPAAQLARTVAFIAPEQEVDMDRVTDAVARVDGEKIERARIQALQGVGVHADRDVTAFRWYEPRLFGTLEHLNLDRGMVMQTFEDILGRKPAETNILGFQCLESREELEKQLRASEEYRQRTASRTSEGSSASGKD
;
A
#
# COMPACT_ATOMS: atom_id res chain seq x y z
N MET A 1 -23.02 -16.94 3.00
CA MET A 1 -21.72 -16.30 2.70
C MET A 1 -20.90 -16.37 3.96
N ASP A 2 -19.63 -16.73 3.82
CA ASP A 2 -18.68 -16.67 4.92
C ASP A 2 -18.22 -15.24 5.13
N TYR A 3 -17.90 -14.90 6.37
CA TYR A 3 -17.25 -13.63 6.68
C TYR A 3 -15.78 -13.65 6.24
N VAL A 4 -15.39 -12.62 5.49
CA VAL A 4 -14.03 -12.41 5.01
C VAL A 4 -13.47 -11.09 5.57
N VAL A 5 -12.24 -11.16 6.07
CA VAL A 5 -11.47 -9.96 6.45
C VAL A 5 -10.79 -9.41 5.21
N GLY A 6 -11.19 -8.23 4.74
CA GLY A 6 -10.50 -7.56 3.63
C GLY A 6 -9.33 -6.73 4.13
N ILE A 7 -8.12 -7.15 3.79
CA ILE A 7 -6.88 -6.39 4.02
C ILE A 7 -6.42 -5.83 2.68
N SER A 8 -6.12 -4.54 2.60
CA SER A 8 -5.75 -3.93 1.33
C SER A 8 -4.63 -2.90 1.45
N TRP A 9 -3.63 -2.97 0.58
CA TRP A 9 -2.72 -1.83 0.39
C TRP A 9 -3.51 -0.65 -0.18
N PRO A 10 -3.27 0.62 0.22
CA PRO A 10 -3.96 1.76 -0.38
C PRO A 10 -3.93 1.73 -1.90
N ARG A 11 -5.08 2.10 -2.50
CA ARG A 11 -5.23 2.22 -3.96
C ARG A 11 -5.03 0.90 -4.74
N SER A 12 -5.26 -0.24 -4.10
CA SER A 12 -5.24 -1.59 -4.70
C SER A 12 -6.58 -2.07 -5.28
N GLY A 13 -7.54 -1.15 -5.48
CA GLY A 13 -8.84 -1.50 -6.09
C GLY A 13 -9.88 -2.10 -5.14
N HIS A 14 -9.77 -1.87 -3.83
CA HIS A 14 -10.77 -2.35 -2.87
C HIS A 14 -12.20 -1.90 -3.20
N HIS A 15 -12.40 -0.63 -3.57
CA HIS A 15 -13.74 -0.15 -3.93
C HIS A 15 -14.24 -0.75 -5.26
N LEU A 16 -13.34 -1.15 -6.16
CA LEU A 16 -13.72 -1.87 -7.37
C LEU A 16 -14.29 -3.26 -7.01
N ILE A 17 -13.56 -4.05 -6.20
CA ILE A 17 -14.05 -5.38 -5.83
C ILE A 17 -15.34 -5.30 -5.00
N VAL A 18 -15.47 -4.33 -4.09
CA VAL A 18 -16.71 -4.11 -3.32
C VAL A 18 -17.89 -3.83 -4.25
N ARG A 19 -17.75 -2.93 -5.23
CA ARG A 19 -18.83 -2.63 -6.19
C ARG A 19 -19.20 -3.84 -7.04
N LEU A 20 -18.20 -4.61 -7.50
CA LEU A 20 -18.43 -5.85 -8.23
C LEU A 20 -19.21 -6.87 -7.39
N LEU A 21 -18.81 -7.06 -6.13
CA LEU A 21 -19.49 -7.96 -5.19
C LEU A 21 -20.90 -7.48 -4.85
N THR A 22 -21.10 -6.16 -4.69
CA THR A 22 -22.44 -5.57 -4.50
C THR A 22 -23.34 -5.83 -5.71
N LEU A 23 -22.83 -5.71 -6.93
CA LEU A 23 -23.61 -6.02 -8.14
C LEU A 23 -23.94 -7.52 -8.24
N TYR A 24 -22.98 -8.39 -7.91
CA TYR A 24 -23.16 -9.85 -7.99
C TYR A 24 -24.13 -10.40 -6.93
N PHE A 25 -23.91 -10.06 -5.65
CA PHE A 25 -24.67 -10.58 -4.51
C PHE A 25 -25.90 -9.71 -4.16
N GLY A 26 -25.98 -8.49 -4.69
CA GLY A 26 -27.09 -7.58 -4.45
C GLY A 26 -27.25 -7.22 -2.96
N PRO A 27 -28.51 -7.09 -2.47
CA PRO A 27 -28.81 -6.72 -1.08
C PRO A 27 -28.28 -7.69 -0.02
N SER A 28 -27.89 -8.91 -0.40
CA SER A 28 -27.32 -9.87 0.55
C SER A 28 -25.90 -9.53 0.96
N PHE A 29 -25.19 -8.68 0.20
CA PHE A 29 -23.80 -8.33 0.46
C PHE A 29 -23.66 -7.25 1.53
N GLY A 30 -23.40 -7.69 2.76
CA GLY A 30 -23.01 -6.80 3.85
C GLY A 30 -21.54 -6.41 3.77
N TYR A 31 -21.25 -5.13 3.67
CA TYR A 31 -19.90 -4.56 3.63
C TYR A 31 -19.70 -3.57 4.78
N CYS A 32 -18.50 -3.57 5.37
CA CYS A 32 -18.17 -2.72 6.50
C CYS A 32 -16.79 -2.08 6.33
N GLU A 33 -16.74 -0.76 6.18
CA GLU A 33 -15.49 -0.02 6.07
C GLU A 33 -14.95 0.42 7.43
N TYR A 34 -13.73 -0.03 7.78
CA TYR A 34 -13.11 0.23 9.09
C TYR A 34 -12.90 1.73 9.40
N HIS A 35 -12.56 2.51 8.38
CA HIS A 35 -12.17 3.92 8.53
C HIS A 35 -13.29 4.93 8.26
N ALA A 36 -14.28 4.60 7.42
CA ALA A 36 -15.29 5.53 6.93
C ALA A 36 -16.69 5.35 7.55
N GLY A 37 -16.86 4.34 8.42
CA GLY A 37 -17.88 4.38 9.47
C GLY A 37 -19.32 4.56 9.02
N GLN A 38 -19.85 3.60 8.28
CA GLN A 38 -21.23 3.12 8.36
C GLN A 38 -21.31 1.86 7.48
N PRO A 39 -21.56 0.67 8.06
CA PRO A 39 -21.76 -0.54 7.28
C PRO A 39 -22.96 -0.41 6.32
N THR A 40 -22.94 -1.15 5.21
CA THR A 40 -24.06 -1.19 4.26
C THR A 40 -25.26 -1.99 4.78
N VAL A 41 -25.16 -2.51 6.01
CA VAL A 41 -26.16 -3.38 6.64
C VAL A 41 -27.13 -2.54 7.47
N PRO A 42 -28.45 -2.62 7.23
CA PRO A 42 -29.44 -1.92 8.03
C PRO A 42 -29.34 -2.24 9.53
N GLY A 43 -29.45 -1.21 10.37
CA GLY A 43 -29.40 -1.36 11.83
C GLY A 43 -27.99 -1.42 12.42
N ILE A 44 -26.94 -1.21 11.62
CA ILE A 44 -25.58 -1.04 12.13
C ILE A 44 -25.11 0.39 11.85
N ASP A 45 -25.06 1.22 12.90
CA ASP A 45 -24.76 2.66 12.75
C ASP A 45 -23.27 2.96 12.67
N SER A 46 -22.39 2.03 13.07
CA SER A 46 -20.94 2.24 13.07
C SER A 46 -20.15 0.93 12.92
N CYS A 47 -18.93 1.03 12.37
CA CYS A 47 -18.01 -0.10 12.31
C CYS A 47 -17.52 -0.48 13.72
N CYS A 48 -17.58 -1.77 14.06
CA CYS A 48 -17.09 -2.27 15.35
C CYS A 48 -15.55 -2.25 15.51
N ARG A 49 -14.80 -2.00 14.43
CA ARG A 49 -13.33 -1.92 14.38
C ARG A 49 -12.60 -3.10 15.03
N SER A 50 -13.20 -4.29 14.98
CA SER A 50 -12.63 -5.53 15.51
C SER A 50 -12.45 -6.55 14.41
N VAL A 51 -11.41 -7.38 14.57
CA VAL A 51 -11.12 -8.53 13.71
C VAL A 51 -11.07 -9.77 14.60
N PRO A 52 -11.99 -10.74 14.45
CA PRO A 52 -13.11 -10.78 13.50
C PRO A 52 -14.19 -9.71 13.79
N CYS A 53 -15.00 -9.39 12.78
CA CYS A 53 -16.11 -8.45 12.92
C CYS A 53 -17.16 -9.00 13.91
N ARG A 54 -17.66 -8.17 14.82
CA ARG A 54 -18.77 -8.53 15.73
C ARG A 54 -20.08 -8.85 15.00
N HIS A 55 -20.22 -8.39 13.76
CA HIS A 55 -21.40 -8.56 12.91
C HIS A 55 -21.15 -9.53 11.75
N LYS A 56 -20.23 -10.49 11.92
CA LYS A 56 -19.82 -11.46 10.89
C LYS A 56 -20.98 -12.30 10.33
N ASP A 57 -22.11 -12.37 11.01
CA ASP A 57 -23.29 -13.12 10.54
C ASP A 57 -24.09 -12.35 9.47
N VAL A 58 -23.88 -11.03 9.36
CA VAL A 58 -24.57 -10.15 8.39
C VAL A 58 -23.62 -9.31 7.53
N VAL A 59 -22.35 -9.20 7.93
CA VAL A 59 -21.26 -8.59 7.15
C VAL A 59 -20.46 -9.70 6.48
N ALA A 60 -20.45 -9.73 5.16
CA ALA A 60 -19.66 -10.65 4.36
C ALA A 60 -18.20 -10.17 4.19
N LEU A 61 -17.95 -8.86 4.09
CA LEU A 61 -16.60 -8.32 3.89
C LEU A 61 -16.34 -7.07 4.74
N THR A 62 -15.18 -7.03 5.41
CA THR A 62 -14.65 -5.79 6.01
C THR A 62 -13.50 -5.20 5.19
N LYS A 63 -13.23 -3.90 5.34
CA LYS A 63 -12.05 -3.24 4.76
C LYS A 63 -11.12 -2.72 5.85
N ASN A 64 -9.86 -3.12 5.85
CA ASN A 64 -8.80 -2.53 6.66
C ASN A 64 -7.51 -2.35 5.82
N HIS A 65 -6.81 -1.23 6.00
CA HIS A 65 -5.51 -0.99 5.37
C HIS A 65 -4.32 -1.49 6.20
N ASP A 66 -4.56 -1.83 7.47
CA ASP A 66 -3.56 -2.29 8.45
C ASP A 66 -2.30 -1.40 8.49
N PHE A 67 -2.54 -0.10 8.57
CA PHE A 67 -1.53 0.94 8.44
C PHE A 67 -0.39 0.88 9.47
N ASP A 68 -0.67 0.30 10.63
CA ASP A 68 0.20 0.11 11.78
C ASP A 68 0.67 -1.34 11.94
N LEU A 69 0.25 -2.22 11.04
CA LEU A 69 0.54 -3.65 11.05
C LEU A 69 0.06 -4.36 12.33
N GLN A 70 -1.00 -3.87 12.97
CA GLN A 70 -1.52 -4.46 14.20
C GLN A 70 -2.69 -5.42 14.00
N ALA A 71 -3.32 -5.47 12.82
CA ALA A 71 -4.39 -6.41 12.55
C ALA A 71 -3.87 -7.86 12.67
N PRO A 72 -4.58 -8.74 13.41
CA PRO A 72 -4.09 -10.08 13.70
C PRO A 72 -4.19 -11.00 12.48
N GLN A 73 -3.32 -12.01 12.44
CA GLN A 73 -3.39 -13.13 11.50
C GLN A 73 -4.01 -14.33 12.23
N ILE A 74 -5.32 -14.53 12.06
CA ILE A 74 -6.09 -15.53 12.82
C ILE A 74 -6.18 -16.83 12.01
N PRO A 75 -5.64 -17.96 12.49
CA PRO A 75 -5.75 -19.25 11.80
C PRO A 75 -7.21 -19.65 11.54
N GLY A 76 -7.50 -20.16 10.35
CA GLY A 76 -8.84 -20.60 9.94
C GLY A 76 -9.83 -19.49 9.57
N GLN A 77 -9.50 -18.21 9.83
CA GLN A 77 -10.29 -17.09 9.33
C GLN A 77 -9.89 -16.78 7.87
N LYS A 78 -10.87 -16.55 7.01
CA LYS A 78 -10.68 -16.14 5.62
C LYS A 78 -10.27 -14.67 5.52
N TYR A 79 -9.23 -14.39 4.73
CA TYR A 79 -8.78 -13.06 4.37
C TYR A 79 -8.78 -12.90 2.84
N LEU A 80 -9.26 -11.75 2.38
CA LEU A 80 -9.04 -11.25 1.03
C LEU A 80 -7.96 -10.18 1.10
N ILE A 81 -6.80 -10.47 0.51
CA ILE A 81 -5.61 -9.62 0.58
C ILE A 81 -5.41 -8.95 -0.78
N GLN A 82 -5.65 -7.64 -0.83
CA GLN A 82 -5.52 -6.85 -2.05
C GLN A 82 -4.24 -6.03 -2.04
N TYR A 83 -3.49 -6.09 -3.14
CA TYR A 83 -2.27 -5.32 -3.31
C TYR A 83 -2.12 -4.82 -4.73
N ARG A 84 -1.20 -3.89 -4.92
CA ARG A 84 -0.87 -3.29 -6.22
C ARG A 84 0.59 -2.91 -6.20
N ASP A 85 1.22 -2.97 -7.36
CA ASP A 85 2.61 -2.55 -7.53
C ASP A 85 2.85 -1.16 -6.94
N PHE A 86 4.04 -0.97 -6.37
CA PHE A 86 4.36 0.20 -5.59
C PHE A 86 4.18 1.50 -6.38
N ILE A 87 4.74 1.59 -7.58
CA ILE A 87 4.73 2.82 -8.39
C ILE A 87 3.31 3.28 -8.74
N PRO A 88 2.44 2.47 -9.36
CA PRO A 88 1.09 2.93 -9.68
C PRO A 88 0.24 3.20 -8.43
N SER A 89 0.44 2.45 -7.34
CA SER A 89 -0.27 2.70 -6.08
C SER A 89 0.15 3.99 -5.40
N VAL A 90 1.45 4.28 -5.32
CA VAL A 90 1.99 5.49 -4.66
C VAL A 90 1.65 6.75 -5.44
N VAL A 91 1.66 6.71 -6.78
CA VAL A 91 1.16 7.81 -7.62
C VAL A 91 -0.31 8.07 -7.33
N SER A 92 -1.15 7.02 -7.31
CA SER A 92 -2.57 7.21 -7.00
C SER A 92 -2.79 7.69 -5.57
N ASN A 93 -1.97 7.29 -4.61
CA ASN A 93 -2.10 7.68 -3.21
C ASN A 93 -1.67 9.14 -3.01
N PHE A 94 -0.66 9.59 -3.76
CA PHE A 94 -0.21 10.97 -3.75
C PHE A 94 -1.26 11.95 -4.30
N GLU A 95 -2.01 11.56 -5.34
CA GLU A 95 -3.14 12.37 -5.83
C GLU A 95 -4.20 12.61 -4.73
N LEU A 96 -4.46 11.60 -3.91
CA LEU A 96 -5.34 11.71 -2.75
C LEU A 96 -4.69 12.58 -1.65
N HIS A 97 -3.40 12.42 -1.41
CA HIS A 97 -2.65 13.23 -0.44
C HIS A 97 -2.76 14.74 -0.75
N ILE A 98 -2.61 15.11 -2.02
CA ILE A 98 -2.76 16.50 -2.49
C ILE A 98 -4.20 16.98 -2.37
N ARG A 99 -5.17 16.12 -2.72
CA ARG A 99 -6.58 16.46 -2.54
C ARG A 99 -6.92 16.79 -1.08
N ASN A 100 -6.20 16.18 -0.14
CA ASN A 100 -6.35 16.43 1.29
C ASN A 100 -5.50 17.62 1.80
N GLY A 101 -4.96 18.44 0.89
CA GLY A 101 -4.26 19.69 1.22
C GLY A 101 -2.73 19.61 1.23
N ALA A 102 -2.14 18.48 0.85
CA ALA A 102 -0.68 18.38 0.74
C ALA A 102 -0.12 19.18 -0.45
N PRO A 103 1.15 19.62 -0.39
CA PRO A 103 1.79 20.34 -1.49
C PRO A 103 1.85 19.52 -2.79
N ASP A 104 1.46 20.14 -3.89
CA ASP A 104 1.59 19.55 -5.22
C ASP A 104 2.94 19.91 -5.86
N SER A 105 3.99 19.14 -5.56
CA SER A 105 5.32 19.35 -6.12
C SER A 105 6.11 18.04 -6.29
N ALA A 106 7.10 18.06 -7.19
CA ALA A 106 8.02 16.93 -7.37
C ALA A 106 8.79 16.59 -6.08
N ILE A 107 9.17 17.61 -5.29
CA ILE A 107 9.85 17.41 -3.99
C ILE A 107 8.90 16.68 -3.04
N SER A 108 7.66 17.16 -2.90
CA SER A 108 6.66 16.52 -2.02
C SER A 108 6.37 15.07 -2.46
N PHE A 109 6.31 14.80 -3.77
CA PHE A 109 6.14 13.44 -4.28
C PHE A 109 7.30 12.53 -3.88
N ARG A 110 8.55 13.00 -4.01
CA ARG A 110 9.75 12.22 -3.63
C ARG A 110 9.74 11.86 -2.15
N GLU A 111 9.44 12.82 -1.28
CA GLU A 111 9.32 12.59 0.16
C GLU A 111 8.20 11.60 0.49
N PHE A 112 7.04 11.78 -0.16
CA PHE A 112 5.88 10.92 0.02
C PHE A 112 6.19 9.48 -0.40
N ALA A 113 6.77 9.29 -1.59
CA ALA A 113 7.15 7.97 -2.08
C ALA A 113 8.18 7.29 -1.17
N SER A 114 9.20 8.02 -0.72
CA SER A 114 10.20 7.51 0.22
C SER A 114 9.57 6.98 1.52
N LYS A 115 8.61 7.72 2.10
CA LYS A 115 7.90 7.34 3.33
C LYS A 115 6.97 6.14 3.11
N GLU A 116 6.21 6.15 2.01
CA GLU A 116 5.25 5.10 1.70
C GLU A 116 5.94 3.77 1.36
N PHE A 117 7.15 3.80 0.79
CA PHE A 117 7.88 2.59 0.44
C PHE A 117 8.16 1.68 1.65
N SER A 118 8.55 2.24 2.80
CA SER A 118 8.76 1.44 4.01
C SER A 118 7.48 0.76 4.49
N ARG A 119 6.35 1.46 4.41
CA ARG A 119 5.04 0.91 4.79
C ARG A 119 4.60 -0.16 3.80
N TYR A 120 4.85 0.07 2.51
CA TYR A 120 4.58 -0.90 1.45
C TYR A 120 5.36 -2.19 1.67
N ARG A 121 6.68 -2.11 1.88
CA ARG A 121 7.52 -3.30 2.13
C ARG A 121 7.02 -4.10 3.33
N ALA A 122 6.71 -3.42 4.43
CA ALA A 122 6.25 -4.08 5.64
C ALA A 122 4.86 -4.72 5.45
N PHE A 123 3.95 -4.06 4.72
CA PHE A 123 2.65 -4.64 4.32
C PHE A 123 2.85 -5.88 3.45
N MET A 124 3.70 -5.80 2.41
CA MET A 124 3.98 -6.91 1.50
C MET A 124 4.59 -8.09 2.26
N ALA A 125 5.54 -7.84 3.16
CA ALA A 125 6.15 -8.88 4.00
C ALA A 125 5.12 -9.57 4.89
N LYS A 126 4.26 -8.80 5.56
CA LYS A 126 3.25 -9.34 6.48
C LYS A 126 2.13 -10.07 5.76
N TRP A 127 1.52 -9.47 4.74
CA TRP A 127 0.25 -9.93 4.19
C TRP A 127 0.39 -10.68 2.87
N VAL A 128 1.43 -10.44 2.09
CA VAL A 128 1.57 -11.06 0.76
C VAL A 128 2.62 -12.17 0.76
N ALA A 129 3.79 -11.91 1.33
CA ALA A 129 4.94 -12.81 1.28
C ALA A 129 5.10 -13.73 2.51
N SER A 130 4.25 -13.60 3.54
CA SER A 130 4.27 -14.51 4.69
C SER A 130 3.63 -15.86 4.36
N ASP A 131 3.92 -16.89 5.16
CA ASP A 131 3.22 -18.19 5.07
C ASP A 131 1.71 -17.99 5.23
N PHE A 132 1.31 -17.23 6.25
CA PHE A 132 -0.09 -16.90 6.48
C PHE A 132 -0.73 -16.28 5.25
N GLY A 133 -0.09 -15.28 4.64
CA GLY A 133 -0.61 -14.57 3.48
C GLY A 133 -0.77 -15.48 2.26
N ARG A 134 0.14 -16.43 2.04
CA ARG A 134 0.09 -17.39 0.92
C ARG A 134 -1.10 -18.35 1.00
N ASP A 135 -1.58 -18.63 2.21
CA ASP A 135 -2.74 -19.49 2.43
C ASP A 135 -4.09 -18.76 2.29
N GLN A 136 -4.07 -17.46 1.96
CA GLN A 136 -5.27 -16.62 1.80
C GLN A 136 -5.57 -16.30 0.34
N LEU A 137 -6.76 -15.76 0.06
CA LEU A 137 -7.06 -15.25 -1.27
C LEU A 137 -6.30 -13.93 -1.49
N GLN A 138 -5.25 -13.99 -2.30
CA GLN A 138 -4.54 -12.81 -2.78
C GLN A 138 -5.10 -12.33 -4.12
N LEU A 139 -5.31 -11.02 -4.22
CA LEU A 139 -5.81 -10.35 -5.43
C LEU A 139 -4.91 -9.16 -5.76
N SER A 140 -4.09 -9.31 -6.80
CA SER A 140 -3.35 -8.18 -7.35
C SER A 140 -4.29 -7.29 -8.15
N TYR A 141 -4.11 -5.97 -8.06
CA TYR A 141 -4.90 -5.03 -8.86
C TYR A 141 -4.69 -5.25 -10.37
N LYS A 142 -3.46 -5.62 -10.77
CA LYS A 142 -3.09 -5.90 -12.16
C LYS A 142 -3.93 -7.05 -12.73
N ASP A 143 -4.06 -8.14 -12.00
CA ASP A 143 -4.85 -9.29 -12.44
C ASP A 143 -6.35 -8.96 -12.42
N LEU A 144 -6.81 -8.17 -11.44
CA LEU A 144 -8.20 -7.73 -11.36
C LEU A 144 -8.62 -6.91 -12.57
N VAL A 145 -7.77 -6.01 -13.08
CA VAL A 145 -8.10 -5.22 -14.26
C VAL A 145 -7.86 -5.97 -15.57
N ALA A 146 -6.94 -6.94 -15.60
CA ALA A 146 -6.63 -7.73 -16.79
C ALA A 146 -7.70 -8.79 -17.08
N ASP A 147 -8.20 -9.47 -16.05
CA ASP A 147 -9.27 -10.47 -16.17
C ASP A 147 -10.28 -10.33 -15.01
N PRO A 148 -11.11 -9.27 -15.03
CA PRO A 148 -12.03 -8.98 -13.94
C PRO A 148 -13.07 -10.09 -13.72
N ALA A 149 -13.48 -10.79 -14.78
CA ALA A 149 -14.44 -11.88 -14.67
C ALA A 149 -13.85 -13.07 -13.90
N ALA A 150 -12.64 -13.52 -14.24
CA ALA A 150 -11.99 -14.60 -13.52
C ALA A 150 -11.70 -14.22 -12.06
N GLN A 151 -11.22 -13.01 -11.81
CA GLN A 151 -10.92 -12.56 -10.45
C GLN A 151 -12.18 -12.38 -9.59
N LEU A 152 -13.27 -11.88 -10.17
CA LEU A 152 -14.56 -11.82 -9.47
C LEU A 152 -15.09 -13.23 -9.17
N ALA A 153 -15.08 -14.14 -10.14
CA ALA A 153 -15.52 -15.52 -9.94
C ALA A 153 -14.73 -16.22 -8.82
N ARG A 154 -13.39 -16.07 -8.80
CA ARG A 154 -12.54 -16.58 -7.72
C ARG A 154 -12.92 -15.99 -6.35
N THR A 155 -13.21 -14.68 -6.30
CA THR A 155 -13.58 -14.00 -5.06
C THR A 155 -14.96 -14.43 -4.57
N VAL A 156 -15.93 -14.61 -5.48
CA VAL A 156 -17.26 -15.15 -5.17
C VAL A 156 -17.16 -16.55 -4.58
N ALA A 157 -16.44 -17.46 -5.25
CA ALA A 157 -16.24 -18.83 -4.76
C ALA A 157 -15.56 -18.86 -3.38
N PHE A 158 -14.66 -17.91 -3.12
CA PHE A 158 -14.02 -17.80 -1.81
C PHE A 158 -14.97 -17.33 -0.70
N ILE A 159 -15.86 -16.37 -1.00
CA ILE A 159 -16.86 -15.82 -0.06
C ILE A 159 -18.04 -16.80 0.13
N ALA A 160 -18.43 -17.53 -0.90
CA ALA A 160 -19.59 -18.41 -0.89
C ALA A 160 -19.23 -19.80 -1.48
N PRO A 161 -18.41 -20.60 -0.77
CA PRO A 161 -17.87 -21.86 -1.31
C PRO A 161 -18.94 -22.92 -1.60
N GLU A 162 -20.08 -22.85 -0.90
CA GLU A 162 -21.21 -23.78 -1.07
C GLU A 162 -22.16 -23.36 -2.21
N GLN A 163 -21.86 -22.28 -2.94
CA GLN A 163 -22.67 -21.78 -4.04
C GLN A 163 -21.89 -21.88 -5.35
N GLU A 164 -22.50 -22.46 -6.38
CA GLU A 164 -21.96 -22.37 -7.74
C GLU A 164 -21.89 -20.90 -8.19
N VAL A 165 -20.80 -20.55 -8.86
CA VAL A 165 -20.61 -19.18 -9.37
C VAL A 165 -21.50 -18.97 -10.59
N ASP A 166 -22.39 -17.98 -10.51
CA ASP A 166 -23.25 -17.55 -11.61
C ASP A 166 -22.44 -16.67 -12.58
N MET A 167 -21.92 -17.28 -13.65
CA MET A 167 -21.07 -16.58 -14.60
C MET A 167 -21.79 -15.49 -15.41
N ASP A 168 -23.11 -15.56 -15.54
CA ASP A 168 -23.91 -14.51 -16.18
C ASP A 168 -23.94 -13.27 -15.29
N ARG A 169 -24.13 -13.43 -13.97
CA ARG A 169 -24.00 -12.34 -13.00
C ARG A 169 -22.59 -11.77 -12.92
N VAL A 170 -21.56 -12.62 -12.98
CA VAL A 170 -20.17 -12.16 -13.05
C VAL A 170 -19.98 -11.24 -14.25
N THR A 171 -20.44 -11.68 -15.42
CA THR A 171 -20.33 -10.92 -16.67
C THR A 171 -21.10 -9.60 -16.61
N ASP A 172 -22.36 -9.61 -16.12
CA ASP A 172 -23.17 -8.40 -15.97
C ASP A 172 -22.53 -7.40 -15.00
N ALA A 173 -22.06 -7.88 -13.83
CA ALA A 173 -21.40 -7.04 -12.84
C ALA A 173 -20.14 -6.36 -13.40
N VAL A 174 -19.30 -7.10 -14.13
CA VAL A 174 -18.08 -6.58 -14.76
C VAL A 174 -18.40 -5.54 -15.84
N ALA A 175 -19.44 -5.77 -16.64
CA ALA A 175 -19.83 -4.86 -17.72
C ALA A 175 -20.41 -3.54 -17.21
N ARG A 176 -21.04 -3.53 -16.03
CA ARG A 176 -21.84 -2.40 -15.54
C ARG A 176 -21.28 -1.73 -14.29
N VAL A 177 -20.16 -2.20 -13.76
CA VAL A 177 -19.55 -1.55 -12.60
C VAL A 177 -19.15 -0.12 -12.93
N ASP A 178 -19.40 0.78 -11.98
CA ASP A 178 -18.97 2.16 -12.09
C ASP A 178 -17.43 2.25 -12.02
N GLY A 179 -16.86 3.15 -12.81
CA GLY A 179 -15.46 3.51 -12.81
C GLY A 179 -15.21 4.79 -11.99
N GLU A 180 -13.94 5.01 -11.65
CA GLU A 180 -13.47 6.31 -11.15
C GLU A 180 -12.22 6.71 -11.93
N LYS A 181 -12.21 7.93 -12.47
CA LYS A 181 -11.02 8.53 -13.07
C LYS A 181 -10.45 9.55 -12.11
N ILE A 182 -9.15 9.41 -11.79
CA ILE A 182 -8.44 10.35 -10.91
C ILE A 182 -7.31 11.03 -11.67
N GLU A 183 -7.44 12.33 -11.88
CA GLU A 183 -6.44 13.16 -12.56
C GLU A 183 -6.33 14.51 -11.87
N ARG A 184 -5.10 14.97 -11.61
CA ARG A 184 -4.83 16.28 -10.99
C ARG A 184 -5.64 16.51 -9.72
N ALA A 185 -5.60 15.53 -8.81
CA ALA A 185 -6.36 15.49 -7.56
C ALA A 185 -7.90 15.59 -7.69
N ARG A 186 -8.48 15.45 -8.89
CA ARG A 186 -9.94 15.44 -9.12
C ARG A 186 -10.43 14.02 -9.36
N ILE A 187 -11.60 13.69 -8.81
CA ILE A 187 -12.31 12.43 -9.08
C ILE A 187 -13.46 12.73 -10.03
N GLN A 188 -13.51 11.97 -11.13
CA GLN A 188 -14.66 11.89 -12.01
C GLN A 188 -15.26 10.50 -11.85
N ALA A 189 -16.50 10.44 -11.36
CA ALA A 189 -17.29 9.21 -11.37
C ALA A 189 -17.69 8.89 -12.82
N LEU A 190 -17.55 7.63 -13.21
CA LEU A 190 -17.91 7.13 -14.52
C LEU A 190 -18.97 6.05 -14.32
N GLN A 191 -20.19 6.28 -14.81
CA GLN A 191 -21.30 5.35 -14.56
C GLN A 191 -21.35 4.24 -15.60
N GLY A 192 -21.49 2.99 -15.15
CA GLY A 192 -21.78 1.85 -16.03
C GLY A 192 -20.75 1.61 -17.14
N VAL A 193 -19.50 1.96 -16.88
CA VAL A 193 -18.41 1.95 -17.87
C VAL A 193 -17.60 0.66 -17.86
N GLY A 194 -17.85 -0.22 -16.89
CA GLY A 194 -17.14 -1.46 -16.68
C GLY A 194 -15.77 -1.26 -16.03
N VAL A 195 -15.00 -2.35 -16.00
CA VAL A 195 -13.63 -2.32 -15.48
C VAL A 195 -12.69 -1.68 -16.50
N HIS A 196 -12.01 -0.61 -16.08
CA HIS A 196 -11.03 0.09 -16.92
C HIS A 196 -9.62 -0.47 -16.76
N ALA A 197 -8.81 -0.26 -17.81
CA ALA A 197 -7.39 -0.55 -17.80
C ALA A 197 -6.66 0.25 -16.70
N ASP A 198 -5.48 -0.25 -16.32
CA ASP A 198 -4.63 0.43 -15.36
C ASP A 198 -4.21 1.82 -15.88
N ARG A 199 -4.00 2.75 -14.96
CA ARG A 199 -3.54 4.11 -15.27
C ARG A 199 -2.13 4.05 -15.84
N ASP A 200 -1.93 4.74 -16.96
CA ASP A 200 -0.59 5.05 -17.44
C ASP A 200 0.13 6.00 -16.46
N VAL A 201 1.17 5.49 -15.80
CA VAL A 201 1.96 6.25 -14.84
C VAL A 201 2.81 7.34 -15.51
N THR A 202 3.09 7.22 -16.81
CA THR A 202 3.85 8.23 -17.56
C THR A 202 3.04 9.52 -17.77
N ALA A 203 1.71 9.46 -17.65
CA ALA A 203 0.81 10.61 -17.66
C ALA A 203 0.78 11.37 -16.31
N PHE A 204 1.50 10.92 -15.29
CA PHE A 204 1.61 11.64 -14.03
C PHE A 204 2.39 12.94 -14.20
N ARG A 205 1.87 14.06 -13.66
CA ARG A 205 2.47 15.39 -13.89
C ARG A 205 3.88 15.58 -13.33
N TRP A 206 4.29 14.75 -12.37
CA TRP A 206 5.66 14.71 -11.84
C TRP A 206 6.42 13.46 -12.32
N TYR A 207 5.98 12.85 -13.42
CA TYR A 207 6.72 11.78 -14.05
C TYR A 207 8.05 12.34 -14.57
N GLU A 208 9.13 11.75 -14.06
CA GLU A 208 10.48 11.94 -14.58
C GLU A 208 11.09 10.54 -14.73
N PRO A 209 11.56 10.14 -15.93
CA PRO A 209 12.07 8.79 -16.16
C PRO A 209 13.15 8.36 -15.15
N ARG A 210 14.07 9.28 -14.78
CA ARG A 210 15.13 9.01 -13.80
C ARG A 210 14.58 8.77 -12.40
N LEU A 211 13.59 9.56 -11.97
CA LEU A 211 12.94 9.36 -10.68
C LEU A 211 12.20 8.03 -10.65
N PHE A 212 11.41 7.71 -11.68
CA PHE A 212 10.64 6.47 -11.73
C PHE A 212 11.56 5.25 -11.81
N GLY A 213 12.65 5.33 -12.58
CA GLY A 213 13.71 4.32 -12.54
C GLY A 213 14.31 4.17 -11.15
N THR A 214 14.48 5.26 -10.38
CA THR A 214 14.90 5.17 -8.97
C THR A 214 13.86 4.43 -8.12
N LEU A 215 12.56 4.71 -8.31
CA LEU A 215 11.47 4.06 -7.56
C LEU A 215 11.40 2.54 -7.80
N GLU A 216 11.74 2.08 -9.01
CA GLU A 216 11.79 0.65 -9.36
C GLU A 216 12.88 -0.11 -8.61
N HIS A 217 13.94 0.59 -8.19
CA HIS A 217 15.11 0.00 -7.54
C HIS A 217 15.14 0.26 -6.02
N LEU A 218 14.06 0.80 -5.44
CA LEU A 218 14.01 0.97 -3.99
C LEU A 218 14.10 -0.39 -3.30
N ASN A 219 14.88 -0.44 -2.23
CA ASN A 219 15.17 -1.66 -1.50
C ASN A 219 15.25 -1.43 0.01
N LEU A 220 15.97 -0.40 0.48
CA LEU A 220 16.08 -0.11 1.91
C LEU A 220 14.91 0.73 2.43
N ASP A 221 14.60 0.51 3.70
CA ASP A 221 13.65 1.32 4.43
C ASP A 221 14.21 2.71 4.72
N ARG A 222 13.34 3.73 4.64
CA ARG A 222 13.71 5.11 4.98
C ARG A 222 14.27 5.21 6.40
N GLY A 223 13.63 4.53 7.36
CA GLY A 223 14.06 4.51 8.76
C GLY A 223 15.45 3.90 8.94
N MET A 224 15.75 2.84 8.19
CA MET A 224 17.07 2.22 8.17
C MET A 224 18.13 3.20 7.64
N VAL A 225 17.85 3.84 6.49
CA VAL A 225 18.75 4.86 5.93
C VAL A 225 19.03 5.97 6.93
N MET A 226 17.98 6.50 7.58
CA MET A 226 18.12 7.55 8.59
C MET A 226 18.97 7.12 9.78
N GLN A 227 18.69 5.94 10.35
CA GLN A 227 19.41 5.42 11.50
C GLN A 227 20.90 5.19 11.17
N THR A 228 21.20 4.59 10.01
CA THR A 228 22.59 4.33 9.61
C THR A 228 23.40 5.62 9.45
N PHE A 229 22.78 6.67 8.93
CA PHE A 229 23.38 8.00 8.86
C PHE A 229 23.66 8.61 10.24
N GLU A 230 22.72 8.50 11.17
CA GLU A 230 22.90 8.96 12.55
C GLU A 230 24.00 8.16 13.26
N ASP A 231 24.03 6.84 13.10
CA ASP A 231 25.03 5.95 13.71
C ASP A 231 26.46 6.27 13.23
N ILE A 232 26.64 6.57 11.93
CA ILE A 232 27.98 6.75 11.32
C ILE A 232 28.43 8.21 11.27
N LEU A 233 27.52 9.12 10.92
CA LEU A 233 27.82 10.53 10.69
C LEU A 233 27.23 11.44 11.76
N GLY A 234 26.42 10.94 12.71
CA GLY A 234 25.82 11.78 13.77
C GLY A 234 24.85 12.84 13.25
N ARG A 235 24.26 12.63 12.06
CA ARG A 235 23.25 13.51 11.45
C ARG A 235 22.33 12.72 10.53
N LYS A 236 21.18 13.29 10.19
CA LYS A 236 20.28 12.75 9.15
C LYS A 236 20.81 13.02 7.74
N PRO A 237 20.49 12.18 6.74
CA PRO A 237 20.75 12.48 5.33
C PRO A 237 19.94 13.68 4.86
N ALA A 238 20.41 14.35 3.81
CA ALA A 238 19.61 15.37 3.13
C ALA A 238 18.40 14.70 2.44
N GLU A 239 17.23 15.33 2.53
CA GLU A 239 15.96 14.77 2.06
C GLU A 239 16.02 14.37 0.57
N THR A 240 16.66 15.18 -0.26
CA THR A 240 16.83 14.94 -1.70
C THR A 240 17.62 13.68 -2.02
N ASN A 241 18.43 13.19 -1.10
CA ASN A 241 19.33 12.05 -1.31
C ASN A 241 18.77 10.74 -0.75
N ILE A 242 17.71 10.78 0.07
CA ILE A 242 17.18 9.60 0.76
C ILE A 242 16.78 8.51 -0.23
N LEU A 243 16.05 8.85 -1.29
CA LEU A 243 15.64 7.87 -2.31
C LEU A 243 16.84 7.16 -2.95
N GLY A 244 17.93 7.89 -3.21
CA GLY A 244 19.14 7.30 -3.76
C GLY A 244 19.77 6.28 -2.80
N PHE A 245 19.82 6.59 -1.50
CA PHE A 245 20.30 5.64 -0.50
C PHE A 245 19.35 4.46 -0.29
N GLN A 246 18.05 4.65 -0.50
CA GLN A 246 17.08 3.54 -0.46
C GLN A 246 17.27 2.55 -1.62
N CYS A 247 17.98 2.92 -2.70
CA CYS A 247 18.29 1.99 -3.80
C CYS A 247 19.51 1.10 -3.55
N LEU A 248 20.21 1.25 -2.41
CA LEU A 248 21.34 0.39 -2.09
C LEU A 248 20.87 -1.03 -1.75
N GLU A 249 21.70 -2.02 -2.05
CA GLU A 249 21.36 -3.44 -1.89
C GLU A 249 21.21 -3.86 -0.42
N SER A 250 21.94 -3.23 0.48
CA SER A 250 21.91 -3.59 1.90
C SER A 250 22.33 -2.44 2.81
N ARG A 251 22.09 -2.62 4.11
CA ARG A 251 22.61 -1.72 5.14
C ARG A 251 24.13 -1.67 5.10
N GLU A 252 24.79 -2.80 4.92
CA GLU A 252 26.26 -2.92 4.89
C GLU A 252 26.88 -2.11 3.74
N GLU A 253 26.25 -2.13 2.56
CA GLU A 253 26.71 -1.31 1.43
C GLU A 253 26.52 0.19 1.73
N LEU A 254 25.40 0.59 2.36
CA LEU A 254 25.22 1.95 2.84
C LEU A 254 26.31 2.35 3.85
N GLU A 255 26.57 1.50 4.85
CA GLU A 255 27.60 1.75 5.86
C GLU A 255 28.99 1.92 5.23
N LYS A 256 29.34 1.05 4.28
CA LYS A 256 30.59 1.10 3.54
C LYS A 256 30.72 2.42 2.77
N GLN A 257 29.67 2.84 2.06
CA GLN A 257 29.69 4.13 1.34
C GLN A 257 29.84 5.32 2.29
N LEU A 258 29.15 5.31 3.44
CA LEU A 258 29.26 6.40 4.41
C LEU A 258 30.65 6.47 5.04
N ARG A 259 31.26 5.34 5.38
CA ARG A 259 32.63 5.28 5.93
C ARG A 259 33.70 5.68 4.91
N ALA A 260 33.44 5.46 3.62
CA ALA A 260 34.32 5.91 2.54
C ALA A 260 34.19 7.41 2.21
N SER A 261 33.14 8.07 2.71
CA SER A 261 32.88 9.48 2.42
C SER A 261 33.97 10.42 2.98
N GLU A 262 34.15 11.56 2.32
CA GLU A 262 35.04 12.61 2.82
C GLU A 262 34.59 13.16 4.18
N GLU A 263 33.28 13.33 4.37
CA GLU A 263 32.71 13.80 5.64
C GLU A 263 33.10 12.89 6.81
N TYR A 264 33.00 11.56 6.62
CA TYR A 264 33.41 10.62 7.66
C TYR A 264 34.89 10.80 8.02
N ARG A 265 35.77 10.87 7.02
CA ARG A 265 37.22 11.06 7.21
C ARG A 265 37.55 12.36 7.95
N GLN A 266 36.89 13.47 7.60
CA GLN A 266 37.07 14.76 8.26
C GLN A 266 36.63 14.72 9.74
N ARG A 267 35.50 14.07 10.03
CA ARG A 267 34.99 13.90 11.41
C ARG A 267 35.90 13.02 12.26
N THR A 268 36.41 11.94 11.72
CA THR A 268 37.35 11.06 12.45
C THR A 268 38.66 11.77 12.73
N ALA A 269 39.20 12.53 11.77
CA ALA A 269 40.43 13.30 11.96
C ALA A 269 40.29 14.37 13.07
N SER A 270 39.16 15.10 13.08
CA SER A 270 38.88 16.14 14.08
C SER A 270 38.80 15.58 15.51
N ARG A 271 38.17 14.40 15.67
CA ARG A 271 38.11 13.70 16.98
C ARG A 271 39.47 13.26 17.49
N THR A 272 40.35 12.80 16.60
CA THR A 272 41.72 12.41 16.98
C THR A 272 42.53 13.63 17.43
N SER A 273 42.39 14.78 16.78
CA SER A 273 43.09 16.01 17.20
C SER A 273 42.61 16.56 18.54
N GLU A 274 41.32 16.45 18.87
CA GLU A 274 40.79 16.92 20.15
C GLU A 274 41.22 16.01 21.31
N GLY A 275 41.24 14.69 21.12
CA GLY A 275 41.67 13.73 22.13
C GLY A 275 43.15 13.85 22.53
N SER A 276 44.04 14.21 21.60
CA SER A 276 45.47 14.41 21.87
C SER A 276 45.80 15.69 22.64
N SER A 277 44.88 16.66 22.69
CA SER A 277 45.09 17.92 23.43
C SER A 277 44.74 17.84 24.92
N ALA A 278 44.04 16.78 25.35
CA ALA A 278 43.59 16.60 26.73
C ALA A 278 44.56 15.81 27.64
N SER A 279 45.58 15.13 27.08
CA SER A 279 46.51 14.25 27.81
C SER A 279 47.85 14.89 28.19
N GLY A 280 47.93 16.23 28.22
CA GLY A 280 49.19 16.98 28.41
C GLY A 280 49.24 17.92 29.62
N LYS A 281 48.38 17.71 30.63
CA LYS A 281 48.40 18.46 31.89
C LYS A 281 48.48 17.49 33.08
N ASP A 282 49.69 17.01 33.36
CA ASP A 282 50.13 16.52 34.67
C ASP A 282 51.57 17.01 34.90
#